data_AF-A0A316QT36-F1
#
_entry.id   AF-A0A316QT36-F1
#
_cell.length_a   1.000
_cell.length_b   1.000
_cell.length_c   1.000
_cell.angle_alpha   90.00
_cell.angle_beta   90.00
_cell.angle_gamma   90.00
#
_symmetry.space_group_name_H-M   'P 1'
#
loop_
_entity.id
_entity.type
_entity.pdbx_description
1 polymer ?
#
loop_
_entity_poly.entity_id
_entity_poly.type
_entity_poly.pdbx_seq_one_letter_code
_entity_poly.pdbx_strand_id
1 'polypeptide(L)'
;MKRALLLSLALVCLWIFAFSGCSPQVDPARTDTSGTAPADTSETDDGGLYHTVIFDSRGGTAVESQQVLDGNPVLRPEVPVREGYFLNGWYTDEAATENEWNFDTDRVMEDITLYAGWTSEESLEPTASLVYEFNEEGDGYTVTDFTGEETQLVIPAEYNGLPVTAVQGQYGTGAFARTSITSVVIPDSILEIGQNTFYNCTELVTVTISAGSCLTTIGNNAFSGCSSLENLYLPAGVENIGESAFNNCGALKEFTVAQSNTAYRSENGHLIESATNTLIRGGHNAIVPDGVTAIAQAAFRRTSGITELYIPASVVHIGNYFIADSSITAILYQGTETQWNAVDKSDIMWNYGNREVVVTYSAEVPQDAADILVVYFSNTGNTKGVAQYIAEATGGTLWEIVPEIPYTPDLDYSNSSCRANREQNDPDSRPVIANEVENFEEYDTVFIGYPKIQYGFLSV
;
A
#
# COMPACT_ATOMS: atom_id res chain seq x y z
N MET A 1 62.05 -52.06 21.08
CA MET A 1 62.22 -50.68 20.58
C MET A 1 60.92 -49.95 20.92
N LYS A 2 60.81 -49.12 21.97
CA LYS A 2 61.20 -47.68 22.03
C LYS A 2 60.74 -46.97 20.74
N ARG A 3 59.79 -46.01 20.71
CA ARG A 3 59.57 -44.77 21.50
C ARG A 3 58.05 -44.42 21.49
N ALA A 4 57.38 -44.10 22.61
CA ALA A 4 57.34 -42.82 23.38
C ALA A 4 56.79 -41.64 22.54
N LEU A 5 55.56 -41.10 22.71
CA LEU A 5 54.82 -40.51 23.86
C LEU A 5 55.09 -39.02 24.08
N LEU A 6 54.01 -38.20 23.98
CA LEU A 6 53.73 -36.84 24.52
C LEU A 6 52.40 -36.41 23.85
N LEU A 7 51.18 -36.39 24.44
CA LEU A 7 50.61 -35.96 25.72
C LEU A 7 50.53 -34.44 25.93
N SER A 8 49.35 -33.85 25.67
CA SER A 8 48.68 -32.80 26.49
C SER A 8 47.29 -32.53 25.85
N LEU A 9 46.19 -32.93 26.49
CA LEU A 9 45.41 -32.29 27.57
C LEU A 9 44.31 -31.33 27.06
N ALA A 10 43.06 -31.76 27.29
CA ALA A 10 41.89 -30.99 27.68
C ALA A 10 41.42 -29.80 26.81
N LEU A 11 40.30 -30.00 26.10
CA LEU A 11 39.07 -29.23 26.35
C LEU A 11 37.88 -29.99 25.77
N VAL A 12 37.07 -30.55 26.66
CA VAL A 12 35.68 -30.91 26.36
C VAL A 12 34.93 -29.58 26.30
N CYS A 13 34.72 -29.05 25.10
CA CYS A 13 33.72 -28.01 24.89
C CYS A 13 32.41 -28.72 24.54
N LEU A 14 31.51 -28.80 25.52
CA LEU A 14 30.08 -28.82 25.25
C LEU A 14 29.79 -27.61 24.36
N TRP A 15 29.54 -27.84 23.07
CA TRP A 15 28.79 -26.88 22.27
C TRP A 15 27.32 -27.21 22.50
N ILE A 16 26.76 -26.58 23.51
CA ILE A 16 25.33 -26.31 23.52
C ILE A 16 25.15 -25.30 22.39
N PHE A 17 24.56 -25.74 21.27
CA PHE A 17 24.02 -24.82 20.28
C PHE A 17 22.92 -24.03 20.99
N ALA A 18 23.26 -22.82 21.42
CA ALA A 18 22.25 -21.80 21.60
C ALA A 18 21.78 -21.45 20.19
N PHE A 19 20.54 -21.83 19.86
CA PHE A 19 19.79 -21.15 18.82
C PHE A 19 19.80 -19.66 19.19
N SER A 20 20.58 -18.88 18.45
CA SER A 20 20.34 -17.44 18.40
C SER A 20 19.04 -17.26 17.65
N GLY A 21 17.93 -17.22 18.39
CA GLY A 21 16.71 -16.63 17.88
C GLY A 21 17.02 -15.22 17.41
N CYS A 22 16.51 -14.86 16.23
CA CYS A 22 16.49 -13.50 15.73
C CYS A 22 15.69 -12.62 16.71
N SER A 23 16.37 -12.10 17.73
CA SER A 23 15.80 -11.15 18.67
C SER A 23 16.22 -9.74 18.26
N PRO A 24 15.30 -8.82 17.95
CA PRO A 24 15.62 -7.40 17.93
C PRO A 24 15.92 -6.98 19.38
N GLN A 25 17.17 -6.61 19.64
CA GLN A 25 17.60 -6.10 20.95
C GLN A 25 16.84 -4.80 21.26
N VAL A 26 15.91 -4.85 22.20
CA VAL A 26 15.33 -3.68 22.88
C VAL A 26 15.85 -3.67 24.31
N ASP A 27 16.67 -2.67 24.65
CA ASP A 27 17.17 -2.45 26.02
C ASP A 27 16.01 -2.12 26.99
N PRO A 28 15.93 -2.73 28.18
CA PRO A 28 14.91 -2.38 29.17
C PRO A 28 15.30 -1.17 30.03
N ALA A 29 14.42 -0.18 30.01
CA ALA A 29 14.10 0.79 31.07
C ALA A 29 15.26 1.40 31.89
N ARG A 30 15.54 2.68 31.63
CA ARG A 30 15.97 3.62 32.68
C ARG A 30 14.75 4.37 33.19
N THR A 31 14.38 4.09 34.44
CA THR A 31 13.41 4.88 35.21
C THR A 31 13.95 6.27 35.46
N ASP A 32 13.28 7.30 34.93
CA ASP A 32 13.39 8.65 35.47
C ASP A 32 12.00 9.25 35.62
N THR A 33 11.54 9.25 36.87
CA THR A 33 10.36 9.97 37.32
C THR A 33 10.68 11.46 37.34
N SER A 34 10.26 12.18 36.30
CA SER A 34 10.01 13.62 36.44
C SER A 34 8.84 14.01 35.56
N GLY A 35 7.73 14.34 36.22
CA GLY A 35 6.56 14.90 35.58
C GLY A 35 6.89 16.31 35.08
N THR A 36 6.69 16.50 33.79
CA THR A 36 6.30 17.78 33.21
C THR A 36 5.26 17.46 32.17
N ALA A 37 4.01 17.86 32.45
CA ALA A 37 2.94 17.87 31.47
C ALA A 37 3.42 18.58 30.20
N PRO A 38 3.07 18.11 28.98
CA PRO A 38 3.32 18.91 27.80
C PRO A 38 2.52 20.20 27.94
N ALA A 39 3.21 21.30 27.67
CA ALA A 39 2.64 22.63 27.65
C ALA A 39 1.49 22.67 26.65
N ASP A 40 0.33 23.07 27.17
CA ASP A 40 -0.77 23.69 26.43
C ASP A 40 -0.19 24.75 25.48
N THR A 41 -0.12 24.40 24.19
CA THR A 41 0.06 25.35 23.11
C THR A 41 -1.24 25.41 22.33
N SER A 42 -2.18 26.19 22.89
CA SER A 42 -3.07 27.09 22.17
C SER A 42 -3.68 26.56 20.87
N GLU A 43 -4.92 26.10 21.02
CA GLU A 43 -5.99 26.07 20.03
C GLU A 43 -5.77 27.01 18.84
N THR A 44 -5.58 26.41 17.67
CA THR A 44 -6.16 26.93 16.43
C THR A 44 -7.23 25.92 16.02
N ASP A 45 -8.45 26.18 16.50
CA ASP A 45 -9.69 25.48 16.18
C ASP A 45 -10.02 25.69 14.68
N ASP A 46 -9.50 24.80 13.82
CA ASP A 46 -9.97 24.58 12.45
C ASP A 46 -11.08 23.53 12.55
N GLY A 47 -12.33 23.94 12.33
CA GLY A 47 -13.55 23.21 12.72
C GLY A 47 -13.84 21.88 12.01
N GLY A 48 -12.83 21.17 11.50
CA GLY A 48 -12.93 19.76 11.15
C GLY A 48 -12.83 18.90 12.42
N LEU A 49 -13.84 18.05 12.66
CA LEU A 49 -13.80 17.11 13.77
C LEU A 49 -12.80 16.00 13.45
N TYR A 50 -11.72 15.91 14.21
CA TYR A 50 -10.75 14.80 14.15
C TYR A 50 -11.01 13.83 15.29
N HIS A 51 -10.77 12.56 14.99
CA HIS A 51 -10.84 11.45 15.93
C HIS A 51 -9.48 10.78 16.05
N THR A 52 -9.16 10.37 17.26
CA THR A 52 -7.96 9.61 17.58
C THR A 52 -8.22 8.13 17.40
N VAL A 53 -7.41 7.48 16.57
CA VAL A 53 -7.37 6.02 16.46
C VAL A 53 -6.15 5.50 17.19
N ILE A 54 -6.37 4.73 18.26
CA ILE A 54 -5.33 4.06 19.04
C ILE A 54 -5.22 2.61 18.58
N PHE A 55 -3.99 2.13 18.39
CA PHE A 55 -3.70 0.74 18.04
C PHE A 55 -3.11 0.02 19.25
N ASP A 56 -3.92 -0.78 19.94
CA ASP A 56 -3.45 -1.65 21.02
C ASP A 56 -2.95 -2.98 20.43
N SER A 57 -1.63 -3.14 20.39
CA SER A 57 -0.98 -4.34 19.84
C SER A 57 -1.15 -5.60 20.70
N ARG A 58 -1.72 -5.49 21.90
CA ARG A 58 -2.01 -6.62 22.82
C ARG A 58 -0.82 -7.57 23.01
N GLY A 59 0.32 -6.97 23.34
CA GLY A 59 1.58 -7.68 23.62
C GLY A 59 2.51 -7.82 22.40
N GLY A 60 2.13 -7.28 21.24
CA GLY A 60 3.07 -7.04 20.15
C GLY A 60 3.89 -5.76 20.34
N THR A 61 4.77 -5.47 19.39
CA THR A 61 5.49 -4.18 19.32
C THR A 61 4.52 -2.98 19.29
N ALA A 62 5.00 -1.81 19.70
CA ALA A 62 4.18 -0.60 19.73
C ALA A 62 3.79 -0.16 18.31
N VAL A 63 2.58 0.41 18.20
CA VAL A 63 2.03 0.94 16.95
C VAL A 63 1.58 2.37 17.21
N GLU A 64 2.00 3.30 16.35
CA GLU A 64 1.67 4.73 16.49
C GLU A 64 0.19 5.00 16.26
N SER A 65 -0.38 5.92 17.06
CA SER A 65 -1.75 6.38 16.90
C SER A 65 -1.91 7.29 15.68
N GLN A 66 -3.12 7.33 15.11
CA GLN A 66 -3.44 8.20 13.97
C GLN A 66 -4.51 9.23 14.34
N GLN A 67 -4.41 10.42 13.72
CA GLN A 67 -5.46 11.45 13.73
C GLN A 67 -6.22 11.38 12.41
N VAL A 68 -7.52 11.11 12.46
CA VAL A 68 -8.35 10.86 11.28
C VAL A 68 -9.53 11.83 11.27
N LEU A 69 -9.78 12.47 10.13
CA LEU A 69 -10.94 13.35 9.96
C LEU A 69 -12.25 12.54 10.05
N ASP A 70 -13.29 13.10 10.66
CA ASP A 70 -14.61 12.46 10.77
C ASP A 70 -15.12 11.94 9.42
N GLY A 71 -15.51 10.66 9.39
CA GLY A 71 -16.01 9.98 8.20
C GLY A 71 -14.94 9.43 7.25
N ASN A 72 -13.64 9.64 7.51
CA ASN A 72 -12.56 9.12 6.68
C ASN A 72 -12.09 7.71 7.11
N PRO A 73 -11.48 6.94 6.19
CA PRO A 73 -10.80 5.69 6.54
C PRO A 73 -9.51 5.97 7.33
N VAL A 74 -9.15 5.03 8.21
CA VAL A 74 -7.84 5.02 8.88
C VAL A 74 -6.81 4.31 7.99
N LEU A 75 -5.57 4.78 7.98
CA LEU A 75 -4.49 4.10 7.25
C LEU A 75 -4.13 2.80 7.96
N ARG A 76 -3.78 1.75 7.22
CA ARG A 76 -3.29 0.51 7.84
C ARG A 76 -2.01 0.80 8.63
N PRO A 77 -1.93 0.37 9.90
CA PRO A 77 -0.72 0.55 10.70
C PRO A 77 0.39 -0.40 10.24
N GLU A 78 1.61 -0.17 10.74
CA GLU A 78 2.65 -1.20 10.70
C GLU A 78 2.18 -2.47 11.41
N VAL A 79 2.48 -3.63 10.84
CA VAL A 79 2.13 -4.93 11.42
C VAL A 79 2.96 -5.13 12.69
N PRO A 80 2.37 -5.13 13.91
CA PRO A 80 3.13 -5.37 15.12
C PRO A 80 3.76 -6.77 15.10
N VAL A 81 4.86 -6.92 15.83
CA VAL A 81 5.56 -8.21 15.98
C VAL A 81 5.25 -8.81 17.34
N ARG A 82 4.85 -10.08 17.37
CA ARG A 82 4.70 -10.88 18.59
C ARG A 82 5.27 -12.27 18.32
N GLU A 83 6.37 -12.61 19.00
CA GLU A 83 7.10 -13.87 18.81
C GLU A 83 6.20 -15.10 19.01
N GLY A 84 6.14 -16.00 18.02
CA GLY A 84 5.30 -17.19 18.01
C GLY A 84 3.81 -16.96 17.69
N TYR A 85 3.44 -15.79 17.17
CA TYR A 85 2.05 -15.46 16.81
C TYR A 85 1.94 -14.80 15.43
N PHE A 86 0.82 -15.06 14.77
CA PHE A 86 0.37 -14.34 13.58
C PHE A 86 -0.68 -13.30 13.95
N LEU A 87 -0.57 -12.10 13.40
CA LEU A 87 -1.63 -11.12 13.48
C LEU A 87 -2.80 -11.58 12.61
N ASN A 88 -3.98 -11.72 13.20
CA ASN A 88 -5.21 -12.10 12.50
C ASN A 88 -5.94 -10.89 11.93
N GLY A 89 -5.80 -9.73 12.56
CA GLY A 89 -6.53 -8.53 12.21
C GLY A 89 -6.57 -7.53 13.36
N TRP A 90 -7.28 -6.44 13.12
CA TRP A 90 -7.56 -5.40 14.10
C TRP A 90 -9.05 -5.41 14.42
N TYR A 91 -9.42 -5.29 15.68
CA TYR A 91 -10.79 -5.46 16.12
C TYR A 91 -11.24 -4.30 16.99
N THR A 92 -12.53 -3.98 16.96
CA THR A 92 -13.08 -2.92 17.81
C THR A 92 -13.40 -3.42 19.22
N ASP A 93 -13.47 -4.74 19.43
CA ASP A 93 -13.64 -5.35 20.73
C ASP A 93 -12.27 -5.64 21.40
N GLU A 94 -12.15 -5.33 22.69
CA GLU A 94 -10.90 -5.57 23.44
C GLU A 94 -10.48 -7.05 23.45
N ALA A 95 -11.43 -7.98 23.33
CA ALA A 95 -11.13 -9.41 23.27
C ALA A 95 -10.54 -9.84 21.92
N ALA A 96 -10.66 -9.02 20.86
CA ALA A 96 -10.26 -9.32 19.49
C ALA A 96 -10.85 -10.63 18.97
N THR A 97 -12.16 -10.79 19.18
CA THR A 97 -12.90 -12.02 18.84
C THR A 97 -14.05 -11.77 17.89
N GLU A 98 -14.55 -10.54 17.81
CA GLU A 98 -15.71 -10.15 17.00
C GLU A 98 -15.50 -8.72 16.46
N ASN A 99 -16.24 -8.28 15.44
CA ASN A 99 -16.13 -6.91 14.92
C ASN A 99 -14.71 -6.53 14.44
N GLU A 100 -14.16 -7.37 13.56
CA GLU A 100 -12.93 -7.07 12.83
C GLU A 100 -13.11 -5.79 12.02
N TRP A 101 -12.16 -4.88 12.15
CA TRP A 101 -12.10 -3.61 11.44
C TRP A 101 -11.67 -3.83 9.99
N ASN A 102 -12.51 -3.42 9.06
CA ASN A 102 -12.22 -3.45 7.65
C ASN A 102 -11.68 -2.09 7.19
N PHE A 103 -10.36 -2.01 7.02
CA PHE A 103 -9.67 -0.79 6.57
C PHE A 103 -10.13 -0.27 5.19
N ASP A 104 -10.80 -1.09 4.37
CA ASP A 104 -11.33 -0.66 3.07
C ASP A 104 -12.70 0.03 3.22
N THR A 105 -13.58 -0.49 4.08
CA THR A 105 -15.00 -0.10 4.15
C THR A 105 -15.38 0.71 5.39
N ASP A 106 -14.68 0.51 6.49
CA ASP A 106 -15.03 1.13 7.76
C ASP A 106 -14.50 2.57 7.81
N ARG A 107 -15.19 3.42 8.56
CA ARG A 107 -14.92 4.86 8.65
C ARG A 107 -14.88 5.28 10.11
N VAL A 108 -13.98 6.19 10.44
CA VAL A 108 -13.79 6.69 11.79
C VAL A 108 -14.81 7.79 12.06
N MET A 109 -15.73 7.55 12.99
CA MET A 109 -16.81 8.48 13.35
C MET A 109 -16.69 9.00 14.80
N GLU A 110 -15.78 8.42 15.57
CA GLU A 110 -15.47 8.78 16.95
C GLU A 110 -14.06 8.29 17.30
N ASP A 111 -13.50 8.79 18.41
CA ASP A 111 -12.28 8.23 19.00
C ASP A 111 -12.44 6.72 19.22
N ILE A 112 -11.50 5.93 18.70
CA ILE A 112 -11.59 4.47 18.71
C ILE A 112 -10.27 3.82 19.08
N THR A 113 -10.34 2.69 19.78
CA THR A 113 -9.20 1.80 19.98
C THR A 113 -9.40 0.54 19.16
N LEU A 114 -8.44 0.23 18.31
CA LEU A 114 -8.36 -1.01 17.56
C LEU A 114 -7.39 -1.96 18.26
N TYR A 115 -7.83 -3.19 18.48
CA TYR A 115 -7.14 -4.22 19.24
C TYR A 115 -6.60 -5.30 18.31
N ALA A 116 -5.31 -5.61 18.40
CA ALA A 116 -4.70 -6.68 17.62
C ALA A 116 -5.21 -8.07 18.06
N GLY A 117 -5.73 -8.85 17.11
CA GLY A 117 -6.04 -10.27 17.29
C GLY A 117 -4.85 -11.14 16.89
N TRP A 118 -4.57 -12.18 17.66
CA TRP A 118 -3.40 -13.04 17.47
C TRP A 118 -3.77 -14.52 17.39
N THR A 119 -3.21 -15.25 16.42
CA THR A 119 -3.21 -16.73 16.40
C THR A 119 -1.84 -17.23 16.83
N SER A 120 -1.80 -18.14 17.80
CA SER A 120 -0.57 -18.80 18.24
C SER A 120 -0.09 -19.79 17.18
N GLU A 121 1.18 -19.75 16.81
CA GLU A 121 1.82 -20.73 15.91
C GLU A 121 1.59 -22.16 16.41
N GLU A 122 1.75 -22.40 17.72
CA GLU A 122 1.52 -23.71 18.37
C GLU A 122 0.08 -24.23 18.25
N SER A 123 -0.90 -23.36 17.94
CA SER A 123 -2.30 -23.76 17.81
C SER A 123 -2.68 -24.20 16.39
N LEU A 124 -1.79 -23.98 15.42
CA LEU A 124 -2.01 -24.35 14.03
C LEU A 124 -1.55 -25.79 13.77
N GLU A 125 -2.42 -26.58 13.18
CA GLU A 125 -2.08 -27.95 12.76
C GLU A 125 -1.30 -27.91 11.44
N PRO A 126 -0.07 -28.45 11.38
CA PRO A 126 0.73 -28.48 10.16
C PRO A 126 0.01 -29.24 9.03
N THR A 127 0.16 -28.77 7.80
CA THR A 127 -0.40 -29.47 6.65
C THR A 127 0.29 -30.83 6.45
N ALA A 128 -0.51 -31.90 6.52
CA ALA A 128 0.00 -33.27 6.49
C ALA A 128 0.54 -33.69 5.10
N SER A 129 0.02 -33.09 4.02
CA SER A 129 0.34 -33.49 2.64
C SER A 129 1.57 -32.77 2.05
N LEU A 130 2.34 -32.06 2.88
CA LEU A 130 3.60 -31.42 2.49
C LEU A 130 4.70 -32.48 2.28
N VAL A 131 5.49 -32.30 1.22
CA VAL A 131 6.65 -33.14 0.93
C VAL A 131 7.91 -32.37 1.31
N TYR A 132 8.78 -33.04 2.05
CA TYR A 132 10.00 -32.45 2.60
C TYR A 132 11.24 -33.14 2.05
N GLU A 133 12.25 -32.33 1.73
CA GLU A 133 13.59 -32.80 1.40
C GLU A 133 14.61 -32.22 2.36
N PHE A 134 15.58 -33.06 2.74
CA PHE A 134 16.69 -32.62 3.57
C PHE A 134 17.58 -31.69 2.76
N ASN A 135 17.94 -30.54 3.31
CA ASN A 135 18.74 -29.56 2.60
C ASN A 135 20.18 -30.05 2.36
N GLU A 136 20.89 -29.43 1.42
CA GLU A 136 22.24 -29.83 1.05
C GLU A 136 23.26 -29.57 2.18
N GLU A 137 22.99 -28.55 2.99
CA GLU A 137 23.77 -28.17 4.17
C GLU A 137 23.62 -29.18 5.32
N GLY A 138 22.50 -29.92 5.33
CA GLY A 138 22.17 -30.93 6.33
C GLY A 138 21.76 -30.37 7.69
N ASP A 139 21.30 -29.14 7.76
CA ASP A 139 20.85 -28.45 8.98
C ASP A 139 19.34 -28.14 9.00
N GLY A 140 18.59 -28.57 7.98
CA GLY A 140 17.15 -28.32 7.89
C GLY A 140 16.42 -29.05 6.76
N TYR A 141 15.18 -28.66 6.54
CA TYR A 141 14.30 -29.19 5.50
C TYR A 141 13.79 -28.09 4.58
N THR A 142 13.57 -28.47 3.32
CA THR A 142 12.84 -27.67 2.33
C THR A 142 11.51 -28.34 2.03
N VAL A 143 10.43 -27.57 1.97
CA VAL A 143 9.16 -28.03 1.41
C VAL A 143 9.27 -27.98 -0.11
N THR A 144 9.17 -29.15 -0.76
CA THR A 144 9.45 -29.29 -2.20
C THR A 144 8.25 -29.60 -3.06
N ASP A 145 7.18 -30.12 -2.46
CA ASP A 145 5.96 -30.48 -3.18
C ASP A 145 4.77 -30.53 -2.22
N PHE A 146 3.58 -30.59 -2.79
CA PHE A 146 2.31 -30.73 -2.10
C PHE A 146 1.42 -31.73 -2.83
N THR A 147 1.09 -32.82 -2.15
CA THR A 147 0.36 -33.95 -2.74
C THR A 147 -1.10 -34.03 -2.31
N GLY A 148 -1.55 -33.02 -1.59
CA GLY A 148 -2.86 -32.96 -0.97
C GLY A 148 -3.89 -32.16 -1.76
N GLU A 149 -5.05 -31.99 -1.14
CA GLU A 149 -6.18 -31.21 -1.67
C GLU A 149 -6.61 -30.13 -0.65
N GLU A 150 -5.85 -29.96 0.43
CA GLU A 150 -6.03 -28.92 1.43
C GLU A 150 -5.97 -27.54 0.76
N THR A 151 -6.98 -26.71 1.03
CA THR A 151 -7.05 -25.35 0.51
C THR A 151 -6.43 -24.33 1.46
N GLN A 152 -6.09 -24.73 2.67
CA GLN A 152 -5.46 -23.89 3.68
C GLN A 152 -4.17 -24.58 4.13
N LEU A 153 -3.04 -23.92 3.90
CA LEU A 153 -1.73 -24.46 4.21
C LEU A 153 -1.17 -23.84 5.48
N VAL A 154 -0.61 -24.69 6.33
CA VAL A 154 0.22 -24.30 7.46
C VAL A 154 1.56 -25.00 7.29
N ILE A 155 2.58 -24.22 6.91
CA ILE A 155 3.95 -24.72 6.83
C ILE A 155 4.50 -24.74 8.26
N PRO A 156 4.94 -25.89 8.79
CA PRO A 156 5.49 -25.93 10.14
C PRO A 156 6.89 -25.31 10.18
N ALA A 157 7.24 -24.68 11.30
CA ALA A 157 8.59 -24.15 11.52
C ALA A 157 9.65 -25.27 11.63
N GLU A 158 9.23 -26.47 12.05
CA GLU A 158 10.11 -27.63 12.20
C GLU A 158 9.50 -28.90 11.59
N TYR A 159 10.35 -29.77 11.06
CA TYR A 159 10.02 -31.11 10.63
C TYR A 159 11.09 -32.09 11.14
N ASN A 160 10.66 -33.16 11.84
CA ASN A 160 11.55 -34.13 12.49
C ASN A 160 12.62 -33.53 13.42
N GLY A 161 12.29 -32.43 14.11
CA GLY A 161 13.17 -31.76 15.08
C GLY A 161 14.28 -30.91 14.45
N LEU A 162 14.15 -30.58 13.17
CA LEU A 162 15.02 -29.65 12.46
C LEU A 162 14.17 -28.57 11.78
N PRO A 163 14.71 -27.36 11.58
CA PRO A 163 13.95 -26.26 11.00
C PRO A 163 13.57 -26.54 9.55
N VAL A 164 12.39 -26.08 9.15
CA VAL A 164 12.03 -25.91 7.75
C VAL A 164 12.52 -24.53 7.33
N THR A 165 13.45 -24.46 6.38
CA THR A 165 14.18 -23.23 6.05
C THR A 165 13.84 -22.66 4.69
N ALA A 166 13.18 -23.43 3.82
CA ALA A 166 12.80 -22.97 2.48
C ALA A 166 11.55 -23.66 1.96
N VAL A 167 10.92 -22.99 0.99
CA VAL A 167 9.77 -23.51 0.25
C VAL A 167 10.02 -23.30 -1.24
N GLN A 168 10.34 -24.37 -1.96
CA GLN A 168 10.70 -24.29 -3.38
C GLN A 168 10.48 -25.61 -4.09
N GLY A 169 10.02 -25.58 -5.35
CA GLY A 169 9.87 -26.81 -6.13
C GLY A 169 11.19 -27.33 -6.69
N GLN A 170 11.22 -28.61 -7.03
CA GLN A 170 12.40 -29.22 -7.65
C GLN A 170 12.59 -28.78 -9.10
N TYR A 171 13.84 -28.67 -9.54
CA TYR A 171 14.19 -28.40 -10.95
C TYR A 171 13.52 -27.13 -11.53
N GLY A 172 13.27 -26.12 -10.68
CA GLY A 172 12.64 -24.86 -11.08
C GLY A 172 11.12 -24.90 -11.20
N THR A 173 10.47 -25.98 -10.74
CA THR A 173 9.02 -25.99 -10.50
C THR A 173 8.70 -25.21 -9.20
N GLY A 174 7.41 -25.01 -8.92
CA GLY A 174 6.97 -24.48 -7.63
C GLY A 174 6.31 -25.55 -6.79
N ALA A 175 6.64 -25.61 -5.49
CA ALA A 175 6.10 -26.60 -4.55
C ALA A 175 4.56 -26.59 -4.47
N PHE A 176 3.93 -25.45 -4.75
CA PHE A 176 2.48 -25.27 -4.73
C PHE A 176 1.94 -24.75 -6.07
N ALA A 177 2.74 -24.74 -7.14
CA ALA A 177 2.34 -24.14 -8.40
C ALA A 177 1.05 -24.76 -8.96
N ARG A 178 0.08 -23.91 -9.33
CA ARG A 178 -1.22 -24.29 -9.92
C ARG A 178 -2.11 -25.13 -9.02
N THR A 179 -1.94 -25.03 -7.71
CA THR A 179 -2.85 -25.62 -6.72
C THR A 179 -4.07 -24.72 -6.48
N SER A 180 -5.12 -25.27 -5.87
CA SER A 180 -6.34 -24.56 -5.46
C SER A 180 -6.26 -24.03 -4.02
N ILE A 181 -5.05 -23.71 -3.54
CA ILE A 181 -4.88 -23.16 -2.20
C ILE A 181 -5.47 -21.76 -2.14
N THR A 182 -6.09 -21.46 -1.01
CA THR A 182 -6.76 -20.19 -0.70
C THR A 182 -6.01 -19.38 0.34
N SER A 183 -5.30 -20.07 1.25
CA SER A 183 -4.42 -19.43 2.22
C SER A 183 -3.15 -20.25 2.49
N VAL A 184 -2.08 -19.57 2.84
CA VAL A 184 -0.85 -20.18 3.34
C VAL A 184 -0.30 -19.39 4.53
N VAL A 185 0.12 -20.12 5.57
CA VAL A 185 0.85 -19.60 6.72
C VAL A 185 2.32 -19.98 6.58
N ILE A 186 3.18 -18.97 6.57
CA ILE A 186 4.63 -19.07 6.43
C ILE A 186 5.26 -18.76 7.79
N PRO A 187 5.91 -19.73 8.46
CA PRO A 187 6.49 -19.56 9.78
C PRO A 187 7.76 -18.71 9.73
N ASP A 188 8.28 -18.34 10.89
CA ASP A 188 9.44 -17.47 11.01
C ASP A 188 10.75 -18.08 10.48
N SER A 189 10.86 -19.41 10.49
CA SER A 189 12.04 -20.19 10.12
C SER A 189 12.35 -20.18 8.61
N ILE A 190 11.40 -19.79 7.76
CA ILE A 190 11.58 -19.76 6.31
C ILE A 190 12.50 -18.61 5.92
N LEU A 191 13.63 -18.95 5.30
CA LEU A 191 14.62 -18.03 4.74
C LEU A 191 14.35 -17.69 3.28
N GLU A 192 13.75 -18.62 2.53
CA GLU A 192 13.53 -18.50 1.09
C GLU A 192 12.16 -19.04 0.65
N ILE A 193 11.43 -18.22 -0.10
CA ILE A 193 10.32 -18.65 -0.96
C ILE A 193 10.89 -18.72 -2.37
N GLY A 194 11.13 -19.93 -2.87
CA GLY A 194 11.86 -20.12 -4.13
C GLY A 194 11.08 -19.74 -5.39
N GLN A 195 11.75 -19.96 -6.52
CA GLN A 195 11.18 -19.71 -7.83
C GLN A 195 9.87 -20.49 -8.04
N ASN A 196 8.88 -19.83 -8.65
CA ASN A 196 7.59 -20.39 -9.03
C ASN A 196 6.75 -20.97 -7.88
N THR A 197 7.14 -20.85 -6.60
CA THR A 197 6.55 -21.59 -5.48
C THR A 197 5.02 -21.60 -5.44
N PHE A 198 4.38 -20.45 -5.63
CA PHE A 198 2.93 -20.26 -5.70
C PHE A 198 2.44 -19.86 -7.11
N TYR A 199 3.22 -20.16 -8.15
CA TYR A 199 2.91 -19.78 -9.52
C TYR A 199 1.51 -20.26 -9.95
N ASN A 200 0.66 -19.33 -10.40
CA ASN A 200 -0.73 -19.57 -10.80
C ASN A 200 -1.59 -20.27 -9.72
N CYS A 201 -1.35 -20.03 -8.43
CA CYS A 201 -2.35 -20.31 -7.40
C CYS A 201 -3.46 -19.26 -7.49
N THR A 202 -4.36 -19.39 -8.46
CA THR A 202 -5.33 -18.34 -8.81
C THR A 202 -6.37 -18.09 -7.72
N GLU A 203 -6.56 -19.04 -6.82
CA GLU A 203 -7.49 -18.95 -5.67
C GLU A 203 -6.79 -18.48 -4.40
N LEU A 204 -5.47 -18.27 -4.40
CA LEU A 204 -4.73 -17.82 -3.22
C LEU A 204 -5.11 -16.38 -2.90
N VAL A 205 -5.81 -16.19 -1.78
CA VAL A 205 -6.29 -14.90 -1.29
C VAL A 205 -5.36 -14.35 -0.21
N THR A 206 -4.89 -15.21 0.69
CA THR A 206 -4.17 -14.81 1.91
C THR A 206 -2.82 -15.49 2.03
N VAL A 207 -1.76 -14.71 2.23
CA VAL A 207 -0.43 -15.18 2.58
C VAL A 207 -0.07 -14.53 3.91
N THR A 208 0.00 -15.33 4.96
CA THR A 208 0.36 -14.86 6.30
C THR A 208 1.81 -15.21 6.57
N ILE A 209 2.68 -14.21 6.62
CA ILE A 209 4.08 -14.36 6.99
C ILE A 209 4.24 -13.96 8.45
N SER A 210 4.91 -14.79 9.25
CA SER A 210 5.16 -14.48 10.67
C SER A 210 5.88 -13.14 10.79
N ALA A 211 5.46 -12.31 11.75
CA ALA A 211 6.01 -10.97 11.90
C ALA A 211 7.50 -11.00 12.32
N GLY A 212 7.95 -12.08 12.96
CA GLY A 212 9.35 -12.38 13.27
C GLY A 212 10.13 -13.09 12.15
N SER A 213 9.61 -13.09 10.92
CA SER A 213 10.15 -13.90 9.83
C SER A 213 11.62 -13.59 9.49
N CYS A 214 12.37 -14.67 9.27
CA CYS A 214 13.74 -14.67 8.76
C CYS A 214 13.80 -14.69 7.21
N LEU A 215 12.68 -14.43 6.53
CA LEU A 215 12.60 -14.45 5.07
C LEU A 215 13.50 -13.39 4.46
N THR A 216 14.47 -13.83 3.66
CA THR A 216 15.43 -12.97 2.96
C THR A 216 15.16 -12.88 1.46
N THR A 217 14.62 -13.94 0.88
CA THR A 217 14.51 -14.07 -0.58
C THR A 217 13.13 -14.55 -1.01
N ILE A 218 12.54 -13.82 -1.96
CA ILE A 218 11.35 -14.23 -2.73
C ILE A 218 11.79 -14.42 -4.18
N GLY A 219 11.71 -15.64 -4.69
CA GLY A 219 12.26 -16.04 -5.98
C GLY A 219 11.47 -15.54 -7.20
N ASN A 220 12.05 -15.77 -8.38
CA ASN A 220 11.44 -15.41 -9.65
C ASN A 220 10.05 -16.03 -9.78
N ASN A 221 9.06 -15.25 -10.22
CA ASN A 221 7.67 -15.70 -10.40
C ASN A 221 7.02 -16.37 -9.17
N ALA A 222 7.55 -16.19 -7.95
CA ALA A 222 7.09 -16.91 -6.76
C ALA A 222 5.56 -16.82 -6.54
N PHE A 223 4.95 -15.66 -6.78
CA PHE A 223 3.50 -15.43 -6.68
C PHE A 223 2.88 -15.05 -8.04
N SER A 224 3.58 -15.30 -9.15
CA SER A 224 3.11 -14.88 -10.47
C SER A 224 1.84 -15.61 -10.85
N GLY A 225 0.77 -14.88 -11.13
CA GLY A 225 -0.56 -15.44 -11.42
C GLY A 225 -1.43 -15.72 -10.19
N CYS A 226 -1.03 -15.32 -8.99
CA CYS A 226 -1.90 -15.31 -7.81
C CYS A 226 -2.96 -14.20 -7.94
N SER A 227 -3.92 -14.38 -8.83
CA SER A 227 -4.86 -13.34 -9.27
C SER A 227 -5.84 -12.89 -8.20
N SER A 228 -6.04 -13.67 -7.14
CA SER A 228 -6.95 -13.37 -6.02
C SER A 228 -6.23 -12.86 -4.77
N LEU A 229 -4.90 -12.76 -4.78
CA LEU A 229 -4.12 -12.28 -3.64
C LEU A 229 -4.43 -10.79 -3.44
N GLU A 230 -5.00 -10.42 -2.29
CA GLU A 230 -5.49 -9.06 -2.04
C GLU A 230 -4.48 -8.18 -1.31
N ASN A 231 -3.77 -8.73 -0.34
CA ASN A 231 -2.80 -8.00 0.47
C ASN A 231 -1.56 -8.86 0.70
N LEU A 232 -0.40 -8.23 0.82
CA LEU A 232 0.82 -8.92 1.21
C LEU A 232 1.69 -8.04 2.10
N TYR A 233 2.07 -8.60 3.25
CA TYR A 233 3.06 -8.01 4.15
C TYR A 233 4.45 -8.58 3.82
N LEU A 234 5.45 -7.71 3.71
CA LEU A 234 6.86 -8.09 3.58
C LEU A 234 7.63 -7.79 4.88
N PRO A 235 8.26 -8.80 5.51
CA PRO A 235 9.01 -8.59 6.75
C PRO A 235 10.31 -7.82 6.53
N ALA A 236 10.91 -7.37 7.64
CA ALA A 236 12.12 -6.54 7.65
C ALA A 236 13.33 -7.16 6.97
N GLY A 237 13.43 -8.49 6.98
CA GLY A 237 14.57 -9.24 6.46
C GLY A 237 14.59 -9.44 4.95
N VAL A 238 13.51 -9.11 4.22
CA VAL A 238 13.47 -9.34 2.76
C VAL A 238 14.47 -8.44 2.06
N GLU A 239 15.48 -9.05 1.44
CA GLU A 239 16.57 -8.38 0.73
C GLU A 239 16.44 -8.51 -0.78
N ASN A 240 15.86 -9.62 -1.27
CA ASN A 240 15.82 -9.92 -2.69
C ASN A 240 14.42 -10.38 -3.14
N ILE A 241 13.86 -9.67 -4.11
CA ILE A 241 12.62 -10.05 -4.81
C ILE A 241 12.96 -10.30 -6.27
N GLY A 242 12.71 -11.54 -6.71
CA GLY A 242 13.01 -12.02 -8.05
C GLY A 242 12.14 -11.38 -9.11
N GLU A 243 12.59 -11.50 -10.35
CA GLU A 243 11.89 -10.97 -11.51
C GLU A 243 10.48 -11.56 -11.59
N SER A 244 9.49 -10.69 -11.87
CA SER A 244 8.09 -11.09 -12.05
C SER A 244 7.47 -11.80 -10.84
N ALA A 245 8.06 -11.72 -9.64
CA ALA A 245 7.56 -12.40 -8.44
C ALA A 245 6.05 -12.18 -8.21
N PHE A 246 5.55 -10.97 -8.47
CA PHE A 246 4.15 -10.59 -8.28
C PHE A 246 3.39 -10.28 -9.58
N ASN A 247 3.87 -10.77 -10.73
CA ASN A 247 3.19 -10.54 -12.00
C ASN A 247 1.77 -11.12 -11.97
N ASN A 248 0.83 -10.44 -12.64
CA ASN A 248 -0.57 -10.90 -12.76
C ASN A 248 -1.34 -11.06 -11.44
N CYS A 249 -0.85 -10.52 -10.32
CA CYS A 249 -1.59 -10.46 -9.05
C CYS A 249 -2.62 -9.33 -9.10
N GLY A 250 -3.66 -9.48 -9.92
CA GLY A 250 -4.55 -8.36 -10.29
C GLY A 250 -5.41 -7.80 -9.15
N ALA A 251 -5.79 -8.64 -8.19
CA ALA A 251 -6.55 -8.25 -7.01
C ALA A 251 -5.71 -7.61 -5.90
N LEU A 252 -4.38 -7.54 -6.05
CA LEU A 252 -3.50 -7.04 -5.00
C LEU A 252 -3.72 -5.53 -4.80
N LYS A 253 -4.42 -5.21 -3.71
CA LYS A 253 -4.80 -3.86 -3.30
C LYS A 253 -3.63 -3.12 -2.69
N GLU A 254 -2.89 -3.79 -1.82
CA GLU A 254 -1.87 -3.14 -1.00
C GLU A 254 -0.70 -4.08 -0.67
N PHE A 255 0.51 -3.55 -0.79
CA PHE A 255 1.67 -4.04 -0.08
C PHE A 255 1.87 -3.25 1.20
N THR A 256 2.18 -3.96 2.27
CA THR A 256 2.77 -3.38 3.47
C THR A 256 4.18 -3.93 3.64
N VAL A 257 5.12 -3.08 4.01
CA VAL A 257 6.52 -3.46 4.24
C VAL A 257 6.91 -2.98 5.64
N ALA A 258 7.60 -3.82 6.39
CA ALA A 258 8.14 -3.43 7.69
C ALA A 258 8.99 -2.16 7.58
N GLN A 259 8.83 -1.20 8.49
CA GLN A 259 9.51 0.10 8.39
C GLN A 259 11.03 -0.03 8.48
N SER A 260 11.52 -1.07 9.17
CA SER A 260 12.94 -1.38 9.29
C SER A 260 13.52 -2.12 8.08
N ASN A 261 12.72 -2.46 7.06
CA ASN A 261 13.26 -3.04 5.83
C ASN A 261 14.09 -1.99 5.08
N THR A 262 15.35 -2.31 4.79
CA THR A 262 16.27 -1.38 4.12
C THR A 262 16.29 -1.53 2.60
N ALA A 263 15.84 -2.66 2.06
CA ALA A 263 15.85 -2.95 0.63
C ALA A 263 14.58 -2.49 -0.07
N TYR A 264 13.44 -2.64 0.60
CA TYR A 264 12.11 -2.32 0.08
C TYR A 264 11.36 -1.43 1.04
N ARG A 265 10.40 -0.68 0.50
CA ARG A 265 9.42 0.08 1.26
C ARG A 265 8.06 0.04 0.58
N SER A 266 7.02 0.32 1.34
CA SER A 266 5.69 0.55 0.82
C SER A 266 5.29 2.01 0.94
N GLU A 267 4.79 2.60 -0.13
CA GLU A 267 4.19 3.93 -0.15
C GLU A 267 2.93 3.88 -1.01
N ASN A 268 1.82 4.43 -0.52
CA ASN A 268 0.51 4.34 -1.18
C ASN A 268 0.11 2.89 -1.54
N GLY A 269 0.55 1.91 -0.75
CA GLY A 269 0.33 0.48 -1.04
C GLY A 269 1.08 -0.07 -2.26
N HIS A 270 2.02 0.69 -2.83
CA HIS A 270 2.94 0.21 -3.86
C HIS A 270 4.20 -0.37 -3.23
N LEU A 271 4.74 -1.43 -3.83
CA LEU A 271 6.05 -1.98 -3.48
C LEU A 271 7.16 -1.27 -4.26
N ILE A 272 8.10 -0.67 -3.53
CA ILE A 272 9.19 0.13 -4.10
C ILE A 272 10.53 -0.42 -3.62
N GLU A 273 11.48 -0.60 -4.54
CA GLU A 273 12.88 -0.86 -4.21
C GLU A 273 13.57 0.44 -3.78
N SER A 274 14.07 0.46 -2.55
CA SER A 274 14.59 1.66 -1.90
C SER A 274 15.87 2.19 -2.53
N ALA A 275 16.77 1.30 -2.96
CA ALA A 275 18.06 1.70 -3.51
C ALA A 275 17.94 2.43 -4.86
N THR A 276 16.93 2.08 -5.67
CA THR A 276 16.78 2.59 -7.04
C THR A 276 15.55 3.48 -7.22
N ASN A 277 14.70 3.60 -6.19
CA ASN A 277 13.38 4.24 -6.29
C ASN A 277 12.55 3.68 -7.46
N THR A 278 12.61 2.36 -7.65
CA THR A 278 11.84 1.66 -8.68
C THR A 278 10.57 1.10 -8.08
N LEU A 279 9.41 1.49 -8.61
CA LEU A 279 8.13 0.86 -8.29
C LEU A 279 8.12 -0.53 -8.96
N ILE A 280 8.20 -1.58 -8.15
CA ILE A 280 8.31 -2.98 -8.60
C ILE A 280 6.93 -3.56 -8.91
N ARG A 281 5.94 -3.31 -8.05
CA ARG A 281 4.54 -3.71 -8.25
C ARG A 281 3.62 -2.69 -7.57
N GLY A 282 2.62 -2.23 -8.31
CA GLY A 282 1.61 -1.32 -7.80
C GLY A 282 0.39 -2.04 -7.20
N GLY A 283 -0.11 -1.51 -6.08
CA GLY A 283 -1.42 -1.81 -5.53
C GLY A 283 -2.56 -1.07 -6.26
N HIS A 284 -3.67 -0.84 -5.58
CA HIS A 284 -4.90 -0.20 -6.09
C HIS A 284 -4.97 1.32 -5.84
N ASN A 285 -3.91 1.92 -5.29
CA ASN A 285 -3.80 3.38 -5.27
C ASN A 285 -3.43 3.92 -6.67
N ALA A 286 -4.12 4.95 -7.11
CA ALA A 286 -3.88 5.58 -8.41
C ALA A 286 -2.60 6.44 -8.43
N ILE A 287 -2.03 6.78 -7.28
CA ILE A 287 -0.95 7.76 -7.15
C ILE A 287 0.40 7.07 -6.99
N VAL A 288 1.21 7.11 -8.06
CA VAL A 288 2.63 6.78 -7.96
C VAL A 288 3.33 7.84 -7.10
N PRO A 289 4.05 7.46 -6.01
CA PRO A 289 4.61 8.42 -5.06
C PRO A 289 5.70 9.32 -5.67
N ASP A 290 5.75 10.55 -5.16
CA ASP A 290 6.82 11.49 -5.48
C ASP A 290 8.19 10.91 -5.11
N GLY A 291 9.16 11.04 -6.02
CA GLY A 291 10.52 10.49 -5.83
C GLY A 291 10.72 9.10 -6.40
N VAL A 292 9.66 8.39 -6.81
CA VAL A 292 9.80 7.23 -7.70
C VAL A 292 10.44 7.70 -9.01
N THR A 293 11.54 7.08 -9.41
CA THR A 293 12.30 7.44 -10.62
C THR A 293 12.09 6.43 -11.75
N ALA A 294 11.66 5.22 -11.45
CA ALA A 294 11.39 4.19 -12.44
C ALA A 294 10.15 3.36 -12.09
N ILE A 295 9.44 2.90 -13.11
CA ILE A 295 8.34 1.94 -12.99
C ILE A 295 8.78 0.65 -13.67
N ALA A 296 8.79 -0.47 -12.94
CA ALA A 296 9.26 -1.74 -13.45
C ALA A 296 8.36 -2.30 -14.57
N GLN A 297 8.88 -3.28 -15.30
CA GLN A 297 8.10 -4.07 -16.25
C GLN A 297 6.88 -4.68 -15.55
N ALA A 298 5.72 -4.57 -16.19
CA ALA A 298 4.45 -5.15 -15.72
C ALA A 298 4.02 -4.70 -14.30
N ALA A 299 4.54 -3.57 -13.80
CA ALA A 299 4.31 -3.12 -12.43
C ALA A 299 2.82 -2.93 -12.07
N PHE A 300 1.96 -2.58 -13.02
CA PHE A 300 0.50 -2.48 -12.88
C PHE A 300 -0.26 -3.50 -13.77
N ARG A 301 0.41 -4.54 -14.28
CA ARG A 301 -0.21 -5.52 -15.17
C ARG A 301 -1.36 -6.26 -14.47
N ARG A 302 -2.52 -6.35 -15.13
CA ARG A 302 -3.77 -6.92 -14.59
C ARG A 302 -4.32 -6.25 -13.33
N THR A 303 -3.80 -5.08 -12.94
CA THR A 303 -4.35 -4.34 -11.81
C THR A 303 -5.78 -3.93 -12.12
N SER A 304 -6.71 -4.29 -11.24
CA SER A 304 -8.10 -3.84 -11.27
C SER A 304 -8.29 -2.63 -10.34
N GLY A 305 -9.48 -2.05 -10.32
CA GLY A 305 -9.82 -0.97 -9.37
C GLY A 305 -9.34 0.44 -9.77
N ILE A 306 -8.25 0.57 -10.54
CA ILE A 306 -7.73 1.87 -10.99
C ILE A 306 -8.10 2.13 -12.46
N THR A 307 -8.73 3.26 -12.76
CA THR A 307 -9.07 3.70 -14.14
C THR A 307 -8.19 4.83 -14.66
N GLU A 308 -7.71 5.69 -13.77
CA GLU A 308 -6.76 6.76 -14.04
C GLU A 308 -5.54 6.60 -13.14
N LEU A 309 -4.33 6.73 -13.71
CA LEU A 309 -3.07 6.59 -12.98
C LEU A 309 -2.30 7.91 -13.02
N TYR A 310 -1.88 8.39 -11.86
CA TYR A 310 -1.08 9.60 -11.69
C TYR A 310 0.40 9.22 -11.63
N ILE A 311 1.19 9.76 -12.57
CA ILE A 311 2.62 9.49 -12.68
C ILE A 311 3.40 10.79 -12.43
N PRO A 312 4.29 10.85 -11.42
CA PRO A 312 5.03 12.07 -11.09
C PRO A 312 6.11 12.38 -12.13
N ALA A 313 6.47 13.65 -12.25
CA ALA A 313 7.56 14.09 -13.15
C ALA A 313 8.94 13.52 -12.78
N SER A 314 9.11 12.96 -11.58
CA SER A 314 10.33 12.27 -11.16
C SER A 314 10.59 10.97 -11.93
N VAL A 315 9.55 10.36 -12.52
CA VAL A 315 9.66 9.13 -13.30
C VAL A 315 10.38 9.43 -14.62
N VAL A 316 11.52 8.77 -14.82
CA VAL A 316 12.37 8.89 -16.02
C VAL A 316 12.48 7.59 -16.82
N HIS A 317 12.02 6.47 -16.26
CA HIS A 317 11.99 5.17 -16.93
C HIS A 317 10.68 4.41 -16.65
N ILE A 318 10.06 3.84 -17.69
CA ILE A 318 8.87 3.00 -17.58
C ILE A 318 9.11 1.70 -18.36
N GLY A 319 9.08 0.58 -17.63
CA GLY A 319 9.26 -0.75 -18.16
C GLY A 319 8.09 -1.24 -19.02
N ASN A 320 8.35 -2.31 -19.75
CA ASN A 320 7.39 -2.87 -20.69
C ASN A 320 6.11 -3.38 -20.02
N TYR A 321 4.99 -3.31 -20.75
CA TYR A 321 3.70 -3.84 -20.32
C TYR A 321 3.21 -3.33 -18.96
N PHE A 322 3.69 -2.17 -18.48
CA PHE A 322 3.46 -1.75 -17.11
C PHE A 322 1.97 -1.69 -16.75
N ILE A 323 1.07 -1.33 -17.67
CA ILE A 323 -0.40 -1.34 -17.47
C ILE A 323 -1.15 -2.41 -18.29
N ALA A 324 -0.46 -3.40 -18.85
CA ALA A 324 -1.11 -4.40 -19.71
C ALA A 324 -2.24 -5.14 -18.98
N ASP A 325 -3.34 -5.42 -19.68
CA ASP A 325 -4.52 -6.12 -19.15
C ASP A 325 -5.13 -5.49 -17.87
N SER A 326 -4.83 -4.22 -17.55
CA SER A 326 -5.36 -3.50 -16.38
C SER A 326 -6.68 -2.76 -16.67
N SER A 327 -7.34 -2.26 -15.63
CA SER A 327 -8.49 -1.35 -15.77
C SER A 327 -8.10 0.08 -16.17
N ILE A 328 -6.81 0.41 -16.18
CA ILE A 328 -6.30 1.77 -16.42
C ILE A 328 -6.53 2.17 -17.88
N THR A 329 -7.08 3.37 -18.04
CA THR A 329 -7.46 4.00 -19.32
C THR A 329 -6.88 5.37 -19.55
N ALA A 330 -6.56 6.06 -18.47
CA ALA A 330 -6.01 7.39 -18.49
C ALA A 330 -4.72 7.41 -17.66
N ILE A 331 -3.74 8.16 -18.14
CA ILE A 331 -2.56 8.53 -17.39
C ILE A 331 -2.55 10.03 -17.30
N LEU A 332 -2.52 10.55 -16.09
CA LEU A 332 -2.10 11.91 -15.88
C LEU A 332 -0.63 11.92 -15.51
N TYR A 333 0.18 12.50 -16.38
CA TYR A 333 1.58 12.78 -16.07
C TYR A 333 1.71 14.16 -15.43
N GLN A 334 2.26 14.21 -14.22
CA GLN A 334 2.43 15.43 -13.42
C GLN A 334 3.65 16.26 -13.86
N GLY A 335 3.81 16.40 -15.17
CA GLY A 335 4.90 17.13 -15.80
C GLY A 335 4.48 17.65 -17.16
N THR A 336 5.43 18.17 -17.91
CA THR A 336 5.18 18.64 -19.27
C THR A 336 5.18 17.49 -20.28
N GLU A 337 4.52 17.68 -21.42
CA GLU A 337 4.60 16.76 -22.57
C GLU A 337 6.07 16.51 -23.01
N THR A 338 6.94 17.51 -22.90
CA THR A 338 8.36 17.36 -23.22
C THR A 338 9.06 16.39 -22.26
N GLN A 339 8.78 16.48 -20.96
CA GLN A 339 9.31 15.55 -19.97
C GLN A 339 8.74 14.14 -20.19
N TRP A 340 7.43 14.01 -20.45
CA TRP A 340 6.82 12.73 -20.77
C TRP A 340 7.48 12.07 -21.99
N ASN A 341 7.69 12.82 -23.07
CA ASN A 341 8.34 12.33 -24.28
C ASN A 341 9.81 11.94 -24.05
N ALA A 342 10.46 12.51 -23.03
CA ALA A 342 11.84 12.17 -22.65
C ALA A 342 11.95 10.94 -21.72
N VAL A 343 10.87 10.52 -21.06
CA VAL A 343 10.85 9.28 -20.26
C VAL A 343 11.24 8.09 -21.15
N ASP A 344 12.24 7.32 -20.73
CA ASP A 344 12.65 6.10 -21.39
C ASP A 344 11.55 5.03 -21.27
N LYS A 345 11.08 4.55 -22.43
CA LYS A 345 10.00 3.56 -22.56
C LYS A 345 10.47 2.41 -23.44
N SER A 346 11.57 1.80 -23.03
CA SER A 346 12.32 0.78 -23.77
C SER A 346 11.40 -0.26 -24.43
N ASP A 347 11.30 -0.26 -25.77
CA ASP A 347 10.59 -1.25 -26.61
C ASP A 347 9.07 -1.40 -26.39
N ILE A 348 8.38 -0.31 -26.69
CA ILE A 348 6.93 -0.17 -26.63
C ILE A 348 6.15 -1.04 -27.64
N MET A 349 5.80 -2.25 -27.19
CA MET A 349 4.50 -2.85 -27.48
C MET A 349 3.50 -2.35 -26.41
N TRP A 350 3.09 -1.06 -26.48
CA TRP A 350 2.04 -0.44 -25.63
C TRP A 350 0.71 -1.24 -25.63
N ASN A 351 0.54 -2.15 -26.59
CA ASN A 351 -0.73 -2.79 -26.93
C ASN A 351 -0.58 -4.32 -27.04
N TYR A 352 -0.81 -5.03 -25.94
CA TYR A 352 -1.57 -6.28 -26.03
C TYR A 352 -2.98 -5.95 -25.55
N GLY A 353 -3.83 -5.50 -26.48
CA GLY A 353 -5.25 -5.24 -26.19
C GLY A 353 -6.03 -4.34 -27.14
N ASN A 354 -5.40 -3.59 -28.06
CA ASN A 354 -6.06 -2.57 -28.89
C ASN A 354 -6.85 -1.52 -28.06
N ARG A 355 -6.27 -1.00 -26.96
CA ARG A 355 -6.88 0.08 -26.18
C ARG A 355 -6.04 1.35 -26.31
N GLU A 356 -6.67 2.46 -26.67
CA GLU A 356 -6.05 3.78 -26.63
C GLU A 356 -5.99 4.22 -25.16
N VAL A 357 -4.78 4.53 -24.68
CA VAL A 357 -4.56 5.10 -23.34
C VAL A 357 -4.43 6.59 -23.53
N VAL A 358 -5.32 7.36 -22.89
CA VAL A 358 -5.27 8.82 -22.95
C VAL A 358 -4.19 9.29 -22.01
N VAL A 359 -3.25 10.09 -22.51
CA VAL A 359 -2.25 10.75 -21.67
C VAL A 359 -2.55 12.24 -21.63
N THR A 360 -2.76 12.75 -20.42
CA THR A 360 -2.92 14.17 -20.13
C THR A 360 -1.72 14.67 -19.33
N TYR A 361 -1.46 15.96 -19.43
CA TYR A 361 -0.30 16.60 -18.82
C TYR A 361 -0.77 17.74 -17.93
N SER A 362 -0.32 17.77 -16.69
CA SER A 362 -0.54 18.90 -15.80
C SER A 362 0.68 19.09 -14.90
N ALA A 363 1.18 20.32 -14.77
CA ALA A 363 2.20 20.63 -13.77
C ALA A 363 1.61 20.70 -12.34
N GLU A 364 0.29 20.70 -12.24
CA GLU A 364 -0.49 20.75 -11.01
C GLU A 364 -1.24 19.43 -10.85
N VAL A 365 -1.12 18.78 -9.70
CA VAL A 365 -1.92 17.59 -9.35
C VAL A 365 -3.42 17.97 -9.44
N PRO A 366 -4.28 17.21 -10.14
CA PRO A 366 -5.71 17.50 -10.16
C PRO A 366 -6.24 17.35 -8.75
N GLN A 367 -6.99 18.36 -8.29
CA GLN A 367 -7.51 18.42 -6.92
C GLN A 367 -8.44 17.26 -6.56
N ASP A 368 -8.86 16.47 -7.53
CA ASP A 368 -9.81 15.38 -7.47
C ASP A 368 -9.16 14.00 -7.23
N ALA A 369 -7.83 13.93 -7.27
CA ALA A 369 -7.06 12.70 -7.01
C ALA A 369 -6.64 12.52 -5.54
N ALA A 370 -6.60 13.61 -4.77
CA ALA A 370 -6.30 13.62 -3.35
C ALA A 370 -7.58 14.00 -2.57
N ASP A 371 -8.34 12.98 -2.22
CA ASP A 371 -9.40 12.95 -1.21
C ASP A 371 -10.45 14.09 -1.18
N ILE A 372 -11.66 13.73 -1.62
CA ILE A 372 -12.97 14.15 -1.11
C ILE A 372 -13.23 15.68 -1.02
N LEU A 373 -14.00 16.13 -2.01
CA LEU A 373 -14.71 17.41 -2.09
C LEU A 373 -15.57 17.70 -0.84
N VAL A 374 -15.21 18.69 -0.02
CA VAL A 374 -16.13 19.32 0.94
C VAL A 374 -16.53 20.71 0.42
N VAL A 375 -17.80 20.85 0.04
CA VAL A 375 -18.40 22.08 -0.49
C VAL A 375 -19.06 22.86 0.64
N TYR A 376 -18.75 24.16 0.81
CA TYR A 376 -19.50 25.05 1.69
C TYR A 376 -20.25 26.13 0.89
N PHE A 377 -21.53 26.32 1.19
CA PHE A 377 -22.37 27.41 0.66
C PHE A 377 -22.71 28.39 1.79
N SER A 378 -22.60 29.72 1.58
CA SER A 378 -23.45 30.71 2.31
C SER A 378 -23.24 32.16 1.85
N ASN A 379 -24.36 32.89 1.77
CA ASN A 379 -24.54 34.22 1.17
C ASN A 379 -24.55 35.37 2.22
N THR A 380 -23.67 35.36 3.23
CA THR A 380 -23.66 36.42 4.26
C THR A 380 -22.25 36.88 4.67
N GLY A 381 -22.06 38.20 4.81
CA GLY A 381 -20.75 38.85 4.94
C GLY A 381 -19.86 38.46 6.15
N ASN A 382 -20.35 37.62 7.07
CA ASN A 382 -19.54 37.07 8.17
C ASN A 382 -18.57 35.97 7.70
N THR A 383 -18.85 35.33 6.56
CA THR A 383 -18.06 34.20 6.02
C THR A 383 -16.82 34.62 5.25
N LYS A 384 -16.73 35.90 4.82
CA LYS A 384 -15.56 36.44 4.11
C LYS A 384 -14.34 36.56 5.03
N GLY A 385 -14.57 36.93 6.29
CA GLY A 385 -13.51 36.95 7.30
C GLY A 385 -13.00 35.55 7.63
N VAL A 386 -13.89 34.56 7.64
CA VAL A 386 -13.54 33.14 7.85
C VAL A 386 -12.76 32.57 6.65
N ALA A 387 -13.20 32.85 5.42
CA ALA A 387 -12.49 32.43 4.22
C ALA A 387 -11.11 33.09 4.07
N GLN A 388 -10.98 34.37 4.46
CA GLN A 388 -9.71 35.08 4.47
C GLN A 388 -8.73 34.48 5.50
N TYR A 389 -9.23 34.17 6.69
CA TYR A 389 -8.46 33.55 7.75
C TYR A 389 -7.96 32.15 7.35
N ILE A 390 -8.81 31.32 6.73
CA ILE A 390 -8.44 29.96 6.27
C ILE A 390 -7.40 30.01 5.15
N ALA A 391 -7.54 30.95 4.20
CA ALA A 391 -6.55 31.17 3.16
C ALA A 391 -5.18 31.57 3.76
N GLU A 392 -5.16 32.52 4.69
CA GLU A 392 -3.92 32.98 5.34
C GLU A 392 -3.28 31.88 6.23
N ALA A 393 -4.07 31.06 6.92
CA ALA A 393 -3.60 29.99 7.80
C ALA A 393 -3.07 28.76 7.04
N THR A 394 -3.59 28.48 5.84
CA THR A 394 -3.16 27.35 4.98
C THR A 394 -2.11 27.75 3.93
N GLY A 395 -1.60 28.98 3.99
CA GLY A 395 -0.64 29.53 3.04
C GLY A 395 -1.21 29.77 1.63
N GLY A 396 -2.54 29.79 1.49
CA GLY A 396 -3.27 30.16 0.28
C GLY A 396 -3.48 31.67 0.15
N THR A 397 -3.96 32.13 -1.01
CA THR A 397 -4.30 33.55 -1.26
C THR A 397 -5.80 33.69 -1.49
N LEU A 398 -6.45 34.61 -0.76
CA LEU A 398 -7.85 34.96 -1.00
C LEU A 398 -7.98 35.80 -2.27
N TRP A 399 -8.79 35.34 -3.22
CA TRP A 399 -9.19 36.15 -4.37
C TRP A 399 -10.62 36.64 -4.20
N GLU A 400 -10.81 37.95 -4.32
CA GLU A 400 -12.11 38.63 -4.23
C GLU A 400 -12.66 38.85 -5.65
N ILE A 401 -13.83 38.31 -6.01
CA ILE A 401 -14.57 38.79 -7.19
C ILE A 401 -15.24 40.08 -6.72
N VAL A 402 -14.78 41.16 -7.32
CA VAL A 402 -15.52 42.42 -7.31
C VAL A 402 -16.81 42.16 -8.07
N PRO A 403 -18.01 42.33 -7.48
CA PRO A 403 -19.24 42.06 -8.19
C PRO A 403 -19.33 42.97 -9.42
N GLU A 404 -19.75 42.39 -10.55
CA GLU A 404 -19.99 43.14 -11.78
C GLU A 404 -20.96 44.30 -11.52
N ILE A 405 -20.62 45.45 -12.08
CA ILE A 405 -21.36 46.71 -11.98
C ILE A 405 -22.79 46.47 -12.46
N PRO A 406 -23.84 46.93 -11.75
CA PRO A 406 -25.22 46.68 -12.15
C PRO A 406 -25.49 47.21 -13.56
N TYR A 407 -26.13 46.37 -14.35
CA TYR A 407 -26.67 46.67 -15.67
C TYR A 407 -27.41 48.02 -15.68
N THR A 408 -26.84 49.03 -16.33
CA THR A 408 -27.58 50.24 -16.69
C THR A 408 -28.21 50.03 -18.07
N PRO A 409 -29.55 50.15 -18.21
CA PRO A 409 -30.22 49.98 -19.49
C PRO A 409 -30.05 51.26 -20.32
N ASP A 410 -28.86 51.49 -20.87
CA ASP A 410 -28.62 52.55 -21.85
C ASP A 410 -27.27 52.35 -22.55
N LEU A 411 -27.14 51.26 -23.33
CA LEU A 411 -26.11 51.20 -24.38
C LEU A 411 -26.71 50.59 -25.66
N ASP A 412 -26.80 51.46 -26.66
CA ASP A 412 -27.30 51.25 -28.00
C ASP A 412 -26.49 50.16 -28.74
N TYR A 413 -27.11 48.99 -28.94
CA TYR A 413 -26.57 47.92 -29.78
C TYR A 413 -26.87 48.19 -31.26
N SER A 414 -26.15 49.15 -31.83
CA SER A 414 -26.05 49.32 -33.28
C SER A 414 -24.60 49.18 -33.76
N ASN A 415 -23.94 48.05 -33.48
CA ASN A 415 -22.97 47.55 -34.45
C ASN A 415 -22.68 46.05 -34.32
N SER A 416 -22.55 45.44 -35.48
CA SER A 416 -22.63 44.02 -35.80
C SER A 416 -21.31 43.27 -35.61
N SER A 417 -21.35 42.06 -35.02
CA SER A 417 -20.66 40.86 -35.53
C SER A 417 -20.73 39.62 -34.61
N CYS A 418 -21.90 39.13 -34.19
CA CYS A 418 -22.03 37.74 -33.68
C CYS A 418 -23.41 37.15 -34.03
N ARG A 419 -23.61 36.79 -35.31
CA ARG A 419 -24.73 35.95 -35.76
C ARG A 419 -24.17 34.81 -36.62
N ALA A 420 -23.92 33.66 -36.00
CA ALA A 420 -23.99 32.35 -36.62
C ALA A 420 -23.80 31.27 -35.55
N ASN A 421 -24.58 30.19 -35.65
CA ASN A 421 -24.53 28.95 -34.86
C ASN A 421 -25.36 28.88 -33.56
N ARG A 422 -26.57 29.46 -33.57
CA ARG A 422 -27.74 28.73 -33.04
C ARG A 422 -28.45 28.14 -34.23
N GLU A 423 -28.57 26.82 -34.29
CA GLU A 423 -29.59 26.00 -34.99
C GLU A 423 -28.98 24.73 -35.60
N GLN A 424 -28.87 23.67 -34.78
CA GLN A 424 -29.21 22.29 -35.14
C GLN A 424 -29.21 21.42 -33.85
N ASN A 425 -30.31 21.51 -33.11
CA ASN A 425 -30.72 20.55 -32.09
C ASN A 425 -31.74 19.60 -32.74
N ASP A 426 -31.49 18.28 -32.69
CA ASP A 426 -32.49 17.24 -32.96
C ASP A 426 -33.00 16.66 -31.62
N PRO A 427 -34.31 16.64 -31.31
CA PRO A 427 -34.84 16.30 -29.98
C PRO A 427 -35.08 14.80 -29.68
N ASP A 428 -34.92 13.86 -30.61
CA ASP A 428 -35.52 12.51 -30.50
C ASP A 428 -34.59 11.36 -30.05
N SER A 429 -33.51 11.61 -29.31
CA SER A 429 -32.61 10.54 -28.81
C SER A 429 -32.27 10.60 -27.32
N ARG A 430 -33.26 10.93 -26.47
CA ARG A 430 -33.15 10.72 -25.02
C ARG A 430 -33.61 9.31 -24.62
N PRO A 431 -32.80 8.49 -23.95
CA PRO A 431 -33.29 7.58 -22.93
C PRO A 431 -33.58 8.37 -21.65
N VAL A 432 -34.72 8.03 -21.07
CA VAL A 432 -35.37 8.58 -19.90
C VAL A 432 -34.51 8.41 -18.64
N ILE A 433 -34.13 9.52 -18.01
CA ILE A 433 -34.30 9.74 -16.56
C ILE A 433 -34.68 11.23 -16.37
N ALA A 434 -35.98 11.49 -16.28
CA ALA A 434 -36.55 12.64 -15.58
C ALA A 434 -37.26 12.05 -14.37
N ASN A 435 -36.91 12.42 -13.14
CA ASN A 435 -37.51 13.51 -12.34
C ASN A 435 -36.79 13.43 -10.98
N GLU A 436 -36.41 14.47 -10.24
CA GLU A 436 -37.04 15.76 -9.94
C GLU A 436 -35.96 16.63 -9.28
N VAL A 437 -35.64 17.82 -9.81
CA VAL A 437 -35.38 19.03 -9.00
C VAL A 437 -35.66 20.22 -9.91
N GLU A 438 -36.84 20.82 -9.80
CA GLU A 438 -37.15 22.11 -10.44
C GLU A 438 -36.68 23.27 -9.53
N ASN A 439 -36.15 24.31 -10.20
CA ASN A 439 -35.87 25.69 -9.76
C ASN A 439 -34.46 26.01 -9.23
N PHE A 440 -33.58 26.40 -10.14
CA PHE A 440 -32.55 27.41 -9.90
C PHE A 440 -32.77 28.57 -10.89
N GLU A 441 -33.22 29.72 -10.39
CA GLU A 441 -33.03 31.01 -11.05
C GLU A 441 -31.99 31.83 -10.26
N GLU A 442 -31.08 32.43 -11.03
CA GLU A 442 -30.24 33.59 -10.74
C GLU A 442 -28.97 33.46 -9.87
N TYR A 443 -27.86 33.32 -10.63
CA TYR A 443 -26.49 33.81 -10.40
C TYR A 443 -25.67 33.24 -9.24
N ASP A 444 -24.94 32.16 -9.51
CA ASP A 444 -23.75 31.81 -8.72
C ASP A 444 -22.49 31.95 -9.59
N THR A 445 -21.56 32.80 -9.12
CA THR A 445 -20.21 32.92 -9.68
C THR A 445 -19.28 32.04 -8.86
N VAL A 446 -18.53 31.18 -9.56
CA VAL A 446 -17.64 30.16 -8.99
C VAL A 446 -16.28 30.76 -8.66
N PHE A 447 -15.72 30.37 -7.51
CA PHE A 447 -14.32 30.63 -7.16
C PHE A 447 -13.61 29.36 -6.73
N ILE A 448 -12.35 29.27 -7.14
CA ILE A 448 -11.46 28.14 -6.89
C ILE A 448 -10.23 28.70 -6.15
N GLY A 449 -9.88 28.12 -5.01
CA GLY A 449 -8.68 28.45 -4.25
C GLY A 449 -8.07 27.19 -3.63
N TYR A 450 -6.74 27.07 -3.69
CA TYR A 450 -5.95 25.90 -3.32
C TYR A 450 -5.23 26.13 -1.99
N PRO A 451 -5.19 25.18 -1.04
CA PRO A 451 -4.23 25.21 0.05
C PRO A 451 -2.91 24.54 -0.37
N LYS A 452 -1.78 25.06 0.12
CA LYS A 452 -0.45 24.51 -0.12
C LYS A 452 -0.09 23.64 1.10
N ILE A 453 -0.03 22.32 0.95
CA ILE A 453 0.44 21.44 2.03
C ILE A 453 1.94 21.73 2.25
N GLN A 454 2.30 22.23 3.43
CA GLN A 454 3.69 22.33 3.87
C GLN A 454 4.19 20.92 4.24
N TYR A 455 5.03 20.33 3.39
CA TYR A 455 5.99 19.34 3.86
C TYR A 455 7.08 20.06 4.65
N GLY A 456 7.22 19.71 5.94
CA GLY A 456 8.25 20.26 6.81
C GLY A 456 9.64 19.94 6.27
N PHE A 457 10.31 20.95 5.71
CA PHE A 457 11.76 20.91 5.52
C PHE A 457 12.42 21.13 6.89
N LEU A 458 12.97 20.08 7.49
CA LEU A 458 14.08 20.24 8.42
C LEU A 458 15.34 20.46 7.58
N SER A 459 15.67 21.73 7.31
CA SER A 459 17.00 22.11 6.84
C SER A 459 17.99 22.08 8.01
N VAL A 460 19.11 21.36 7.85
CA VAL A 460 20.34 21.64 8.61
C VAL A 460 21.01 22.87 8.03
#